data_AF-B7FYV1-F1
#
_entry.id   AF-B7FYV1-F1
#
_cell.length_a   1.000
_cell.length_b   1.000
_cell.length_c   1.000
_cell.angle_alpha   90.00
_cell.angle_beta   90.00
_cell.angle_gamma   90.00
#
_symmetry.space_group_name_H-M   'P 1'
#
loop_
_entity.id
_entity.type
_entity.pdbx_description
1 polymer ?
#
loop_
_entity_poly.entity_id
_entity_poly.type
_entity_poly.pdbx_seq_one_letter_code
_entity_poly.pdbx_strand_id
1 'polypeptide(L)'
;MTSKAPLTTITNGGRSDSIRYQRLLSVLEKALQTSRQKFDAEAAIREVYGDDAAIFGDDDNNGMLRSVLDSMLESVHDKVSTQMKTFLQEKDVEKQLSLLDAIVFKLEQQDADREKAESRDKHSARQALEDAKLPKGLSPIDMINRKACEKLQQEKEDVLAELAAIEQEIEGLEAERQDRTTTMQRTLQTVQAFGKELEKSADKCSMVS
;
A
#
# COMPACT_ATOMS: atom_id res chain seq x y z
N MET A 1 31.51 -6.00 11.77
CA MET A 1 30.82 -5.28 10.68
C MET A 1 29.37 -5.07 11.08
N THR A 2 29.08 -4.00 11.81
CA THR A 2 27.71 -3.66 12.24
C THR A 2 27.22 -2.53 11.35
N SER A 3 26.41 -2.90 10.35
CA SER A 3 25.71 -1.98 9.47
C SER A 3 24.69 -1.19 10.29
N LYS A 4 25.05 0.05 10.66
CA LYS A 4 24.10 1.01 11.22
C LYS A 4 23.20 1.47 10.09
N ALA A 5 21.93 1.11 10.15
CA ALA A 5 20.90 1.63 9.27
C ALA A 5 20.87 3.17 9.34
N PRO A 6 20.77 3.87 8.20
CA PRO A 6 20.71 5.32 8.20
C PRO A 6 19.38 5.79 8.79
N LEU A 7 19.45 6.67 9.80
CA LEU A 7 18.31 7.47 10.21
C LEU A 7 17.83 8.26 8.99
N THR A 8 16.69 7.88 8.45
CA THR A 8 16.03 8.60 7.38
C THR A 8 15.56 9.93 7.93
N THR A 9 16.23 11.00 7.50
CA THR A 9 15.83 12.39 7.70
C THR A 9 14.41 12.56 7.16
N ILE A 10 13.43 12.68 8.05
CA ILE A 10 12.07 13.08 7.69
C ILE A 10 12.14 14.58 7.39
N THR A 11 12.45 14.92 6.13
CA THR A 11 12.27 16.28 5.62
C THR A 11 10.79 16.49 5.33
N ASN A 12 10.00 16.83 6.35
CA ASN A 12 8.67 17.39 6.14
C ASN A 12 8.81 18.86 5.72
N GLY A 13 9.18 19.05 4.45
CA GLY A 13 9.01 20.31 3.74
C GLY A 13 7.55 20.45 3.33
N GLY A 14 6.74 21.00 4.22
CA GLY A 14 5.34 21.30 3.98
C GLY A 14 4.74 21.74 5.30
N ARG A 15 4.39 23.03 5.39
CA ARG A 15 3.67 23.63 6.53
C ARG A 15 2.54 22.69 6.94
N SER A 16 2.81 21.86 7.94
CA SER A 16 1.83 20.97 8.54
C SER A 16 1.43 21.71 9.80
N ASP A 17 0.40 22.54 9.68
CA ASP A 17 -0.22 23.17 10.83
C ASP A 17 -0.57 22.05 11.83
N SER A 18 0.19 21.96 12.92
CA SER A 18 -0.02 20.89 13.90
C SER A 18 -1.41 21.08 14.51
N ILE A 19 -2.26 20.06 14.38
CA ILE A 19 -3.62 20.06 14.94
C ILE A 19 -3.53 20.26 16.46
N ARG A 20 -2.55 19.64 17.11
CA ARG A 20 -2.33 19.82 18.55
C ARG A 20 -1.85 21.22 18.90
N TYR A 21 -1.00 21.83 18.08
CA TYR A 21 -0.56 23.21 18.30
C TYR A 21 -1.72 24.20 18.15
N GLN A 22 -2.55 24.05 17.12
CA GLN A 22 -3.76 24.87 16.96
C GLN A 22 -4.73 24.70 18.15
N ARG A 23 -4.92 23.46 18.63
CA ARG A 23 -5.72 23.19 19.84
C ARG A 23 -5.12 23.85 21.08
N LEU A 24 -3.80 23.81 21.25
CA LEU A 24 -3.12 24.46 22.36
C LEU A 24 -3.38 25.98 22.33
N LEU A 25 -3.20 26.62 21.18
CA LEU A 25 -3.49 28.05 21.01
C LEU A 25 -4.95 28.38 21.33
N SER A 26 -5.89 27.59 20.83
CA SER A 26 -7.32 27.78 21.10
C SER A 26 -7.66 27.64 22.59
N VAL A 27 -7.08 26.65 23.28
CA VAL A 27 -7.29 26.46 24.71
C VAL A 27 -6.71 27.62 25.51
N LEU A 28 -5.52 28.11 25.15
CA LEU A 28 -4.89 29.23 25.83
C LEU A 28 -5.67 30.54 25.63
N GLU A 29 -6.11 30.82 24.40
CA GLU A 29 -6.95 31.97 24.09
C GLU A 29 -8.29 31.91 24.86
N LYS A 30 -8.93 30.74 24.87
CA LYS A 30 -10.16 30.52 25.64
C LYS A 30 -9.94 30.71 27.15
N ALA A 31 -8.81 30.26 27.68
CA ALA A 31 -8.46 30.44 29.09
C ALA A 31 -8.26 31.94 29.43
N LEU A 32 -7.57 32.69 28.57
CA LEU A 32 -7.38 34.13 28.74
C LEU A 32 -8.70 34.90 28.63
N GLN A 33 -9.55 34.54 27.67
CA GLN A 33 -10.87 35.15 27.52
C GLN A 33 -11.77 34.84 28.73
N THR A 34 -11.76 33.60 29.21
CA THR A 34 -12.50 33.20 30.41
C THR A 34 -12.00 33.94 31.65
N SER A 35 -10.67 34.14 31.78
CA SER A 35 -10.07 34.92 32.86
C SER A 35 -10.57 36.37 32.85
N ARG A 36 -10.57 37.01 31.66
CA ARG A 36 -11.10 38.37 31.47
C ARG A 36 -12.58 38.45 31.84
N GLN A 37 -13.41 37.51 31.38
CA GLN A 37 -14.85 37.49 31.64
C GLN A 37 -15.20 37.30 33.12
N LYS A 38 -14.33 36.61 33.88
CA LYS A 38 -14.51 36.41 35.32
C LYS A 38 -14.09 37.61 36.15
N PHE A 39 -13.39 38.58 35.56
CA PHE A 39 -13.02 39.80 36.26
C PHE A 39 -14.20 40.76 36.27
N ASP A 40 -14.79 40.93 37.45
CA ASP A 40 -15.83 41.94 37.68
C ASP A 40 -15.18 43.24 38.14
N ALA A 41 -15.01 44.18 37.20
CA ALA A 41 -14.41 45.47 37.47
C ALA A 41 -15.21 46.30 38.48
N GLU A 42 -16.54 46.16 38.50
CA GLU A 42 -17.40 46.91 39.41
C GLU A 42 -17.30 46.38 40.84
N ALA A 43 -17.31 45.05 41.00
CA ALA A 43 -17.08 44.42 42.29
C ALA A 43 -15.68 44.73 42.83
N ALA A 44 -14.65 44.71 41.98
CA ALA A 44 -13.27 45.04 42.36
C ALA A 44 -13.11 46.50 42.82
N ILE A 45 -13.76 47.46 42.14
CA ILE A 45 -13.77 48.87 42.56
C ILE A 45 -14.48 49.00 43.92
N ARG A 46 -15.64 48.36 44.09
CA ARG A 46 -16.42 48.41 45.34
C ARG A 46 -15.67 47.77 46.51
N GLU A 47 -14.91 46.70 46.28
CA GLU A 47 -14.08 46.06 47.30
C GLU A 47 -12.94 46.96 47.77
N VAL A 48 -12.26 47.65 46.85
CA VAL A 48 -11.08 48.47 47.17
C VAL A 48 -11.44 49.84 47.73
N TYR A 49 -12.49 50.47 47.20
CA TYR A 49 -12.89 51.85 47.53
C TYR A 49 -14.11 51.93 48.46
N GLY A 50 -14.81 50.82 48.75
CA GLY A 50 -15.93 50.79 49.69
C GLY A 50 -17.05 51.76 49.31
N ASP A 51 -17.52 52.54 50.28
CA ASP A 51 -18.59 53.54 50.10
C ASP A 51 -18.16 54.70 49.18
N ASP A 52 -16.85 54.98 49.07
CA ASP A 52 -16.30 56.00 48.16
C ASP A 52 -16.37 55.57 46.69
N ALA A 53 -16.66 54.29 46.41
CA ALA A 53 -16.90 53.82 45.04
C ALA A 53 -18.06 54.55 44.35
N ALA A 54 -19.04 55.04 45.12
CA ALA A 54 -20.16 55.82 44.62
C ALA A 54 -19.74 57.16 44.00
N ILE A 55 -18.63 57.75 44.45
CA ILE A 55 -18.07 59.01 43.91
C ILE A 55 -17.67 58.84 42.43
N PHE A 56 -17.38 57.61 42.02
CA PHE A 56 -16.97 57.26 40.67
C PHE A 56 -18.11 56.67 39.81
N GLY A 57 -19.32 56.60 40.36
CA GLY A 57 -20.46 55.87 39.80
C GLY A 57 -21.65 56.71 39.31
N ASP A 58 -21.58 58.05 39.29
CA ASP A 58 -22.72 58.88 38.91
C ASP A 58 -23.01 58.87 37.38
N ASP A 59 -24.30 58.78 37.08
CA ASP A 59 -24.95 58.09 35.92
C ASP A 59 -24.73 58.65 34.50
N ASP A 60 -24.00 59.74 34.29
CA ASP A 60 -23.83 60.34 32.94
C ASP A 60 -22.48 60.04 32.28
N ASN A 61 -21.50 59.52 33.03
CA ASN A 61 -20.20 59.08 32.51
C ASN A 61 -19.85 57.72 33.14
N ASN A 62 -20.44 56.66 32.58
CA ASN A 62 -20.09 55.26 32.77
C ASN A 62 -18.67 55.10 33.37
N GLY A 63 -18.61 54.85 34.69
CA GLY A 63 -17.52 55.25 35.59
C GLY A 63 -16.11 55.25 34.98
N MET A 64 -15.45 56.41 35.00
CA MET A 64 -14.07 56.60 34.49
C MET A 64 -13.09 55.54 35.00
N LEU A 65 -13.22 55.09 36.25
CA LEU A 65 -12.39 54.02 36.81
C LEU A 65 -12.66 52.65 36.17
N ARG A 66 -13.93 52.36 35.86
CA ARG A 66 -14.32 51.12 35.18
C ARG A 66 -13.74 51.05 33.77
N SER A 67 -13.86 52.14 33.01
CA SER A 67 -13.28 52.19 31.65
C SER A 67 -11.75 52.12 31.66
N VAL A 68 -11.09 52.73 32.65
CA VAL A 68 -9.64 52.60 32.85
C VAL A 68 -9.25 51.16 33.21
N LEU A 69 -9.98 50.50 34.11
CA LEU A 69 -9.72 49.10 34.47
C LEU A 69 -9.96 48.16 33.28
N ASP A 70 -11.03 48.36 32.51
CA ASP A 70 -11.31 47.59 31.31
C ASP A 70 -10.20 47.75 30.25
N SER A 71 -9.70 48.98 30.07
CA SER A 71 -8.57 49.28 29.20
C SER A 71 -7.26 48.64 29.69
N MET A 72 -7.01 48.65 31.00
CA MET A 72 -5.85 47.98 31.60
C MET A 72 -5.94 46.46 31.43
N LEU A 73 -7.12 45.86 31.64
CA LEU A 73 -7.36 44.43 31.43
C LEU A 73 -7.14 44.02 29.98
N GLU A 74 -7.57 44.84 29.03
CA GLU A 74 -7.33 44.62 27.60
C GLU A 74 -5.83 44.70 27.28
N SER A 75 -5.13 45.72 27.80
CA SER A 75 -3.68 45.83 27.65
C SER A 75 -2.92 44.64 28.25
N VAL A 76 -3.35 44.14 29.41
CA VAL A 76 -2.76 42.96 30.05
C VAL A 76 -3.05 41.71 29.22
N HIS A 77 -4.28 41.55 28.73
CA HIS A 77 -4.67 40.43 27.87
C HIS A 77 -3.80 40.36 26.61
N ASP A 78 -3.62 41.49 25.90
CA ASP A 78 -2.82 41.56 24.68
C ASP A 78 -1.33 41.30 24.95
N LYS A 79 -0.79 41.85 26.03
CA LYS A 79 0.61 41.62 26.44
C LYS A 79 0.86 40.16 26.77
N VAL A 80 -0.01 39.54 27.58
CA VAL A 80 0.12 38.12 27.95
C VAL A 80 -0.04 37.23 26.72
N SER A 81 -1.02 37.51 25.85
CA SER A 81 -1.22 36.78 24.60
C SER A 81 0.03 36.85 23.70
N THR A 82 0.65 38.02 23.59
CA THR A 82 1.86 38.22 22.79
C THR A 82 3.06 37.50 23.40
N GLN A 83 3.33 37.68 24.70
CA GLN A 83 4.43 37.02 25.41
C GLN A 83 4.31 35.49 25.33
N MET A 84 3.10 34.97 25.44
CA MET A 84 2.83 33.54 25.34
C MET A 84 3.13 33.01 23.93
N LYS A 85 2.73 33.72 22.88
CA LYS A 85 3.10 33.36 21.49
C LYS A 85 4.61 33.38 21.29
N THR A 86 5.30 34.40 21.80
CA THR A 86 6.76 34.49 21.74
C THR A 86 7.41 33.32 22.48
N PHE A 87 6.94 33.00 23.69
CA PHE A 87 7.46 31.87 24.48
C PHE A 87 7.26 30.52 23.75
N LEU A 88 6.09 30.29 23.15
CA LEU A 88 5.82 29.07 22.39
C LEU A 88 6.72 28.94 21.16
N GLN A 89 7.05 30.06 20.51
CA GLN A 89 8.00 30.10 19.39
C GLN A 89 9.44 29.84 19.86
N GLU A 90 9.89 30.52 20.91
CA GLU A 90 11.25 30.33 21.48
C GLU A 90 11.52 28.90 21.94
N LYS A 91 10.47 28.20 22.40
CA LYS A 91 10.57 26.80 22.85
C LYS A 91 10.34 25.78 21.73
N ASP A 92 10.16 26.22 20.49
CA ASP A 92 9.88 25.36 19.34
C ASP A 92 8.71 24.40 19.58
N VAL A 93 7.70 24.81 20.36
CA VAL A 93 6.60 23.93 20.78
C VAL A 93 5.79 23.43 19.59
N GLU A 94 5.59 24.29 18.58
CA GLU A 94 4.93 23.93 17.33
C GLU A 94 5.64 22.77 16.64
N LYS A 95 6.97 22.80 16.57
CA LYS A 95 7.78 21.74 15.96
C LYS A 95 7.70 20.44 16.77
N GLN A 96 7.74 20.53 18.10
CA GLN A 96 7.62 19.36 18.97
C GLN A 96 6.24 18.70 18.85
N LEU A 97 5.17 19.49 18.81
CA LEU A 97 3.81 18.97 18.65
C LEU A 97 3.56 18.43 17.24
N SER A 98 4.13 19.05 16.20
CA SER A 98 4.10 18.53 14.83
C SER A 98 4.82 17.17 14.73
N LEU A 99 5.97 17.03 15.39
CA LEU A 99 6.67 15.74 15.46
C LEU A 99 5.83 14.69 16.18
N LEU A 100 5.18 15.06 17.28
CA LEU A 100 4.29 14.15 18.02
C LEU A 100 3.10 13.72 17.15
N ASP A 101 2.47 14.64 16.41
CA ASP A 101 1.40 14.32 15.46
C ASP A 101 1.87 13.33 14.39
N ALA A 102 3.07 13.53 13.85
CA ALA A 102 3.65 12.60 12.88
C ALA A 102 3.93 11.21 13.46
N ILE A 103 4.36 11.12 14.72
CA ILE A 103 4.58 9.84 15.41
C ILE A 103 3.24 9.13 15.65
N VAL A 104 2.23 9.85 16.15
CA VAL A 104 0.90 9.28 16.40
C VAL A 104 0.29 8.76 15.11
N PHE A 105 0.33 9.55 14.04
CA PHE A 105 -0.18 9.12 12.73
C PHE A 105 0.50 7.85 12.22
N LYS A 106 1.84 7.76 12.38
CA LYS A 106 2.58 6.54 11.99
C LYS A 106 2.18 5.32 12.82
N LEU A 107 1.96 5.49 14.12
CA LEU A 107 1.52 4.40 14.99
C LEU A 107 0.10 3.93 14.63
N GLU A 108 -0.82 4.88 14.41
CA GLU A 108 -2.20 4.56 13.96
C GLU A 108 -2.19 3.79 12.63
N GLN A 109 -1.33 4.18 11.69
CA GLN A 109 -1.17 3.46 10.42
C GLN A 109 -0.61 2.05 10.62
N GLN A 110 0.41 1.89 11.48
CA GLN A 110 0.98 0.59 11.80
C GLN A 110 -0.02 -0.35 12.47
N ASP A 111 -0.84 0.16 13.40
CA ASP A 111 -1.87 -0.62 14.07
C ASP A 111 -2.96 -1.07 13.08
N ALA A 112 -3.38 -0.18 12.17
CA ALA A 112 -4.33 -0.52 11.12
C ALA A 112 -3.80 -1.61 10.16
N ASP A 113 -2.53 -1.51 9.77
CA ASP A 113 -1.88 -2.52 8.93
C ASP A 113 -1.75 -3.87 9.64
N ARG A 114 -1.44 -3.85 10.94
CA ARG A 114 -1.36 -5.05 11.77
C ARG A 114 -2.73 -5.71 11.93
N GLU A 115 -3.78 -4.95 12.21
CA GLU A 115 -5.14 -5.48 12.32
C GLU A 115 -5.61 -6.10 10.99
N LYS A 116 -5.23 -5.48 9.86
CA LYS A 116 -5.49 -6.02 8.53
C LYS A 116 -4.73 -7.33 8.26
N ALA A 117 -3.50 -7.44 8.74
CA ALA A 117 -2.73 -8.69 8.66
C ALA A 117 -3.35 -9.78 9.54
N GLU A 118 -3.67 -9.47 10.80
CA GLU A 118 -4.29 -10.42 11.73
C GLU A 118 -5.67 -10.90 11.26
N SER A 119 -6.47 -10.02 10.66
CA SER A 119 -7.77 -10.42 10.08
C SER A 119 -7.62 -11.33 8.87
N ARG A 120 -6.62 -11.09 8.01
CA ARG A 120 -6.27 -12.00 6.90
C ARG A 120 -5.79 -13.35 7.40
N ASP A 121 -4.93 -13.39 8.41
CA ASP A 121 -4.44 -14.64 8.99
C ASP A 121 -5.58 -15.44 9.63
N LYS A 122 -6.47 -14.78 10.37
CA LYS A 122 -7.68 -15.42 10.93
C LYS A 122 -8.58 -16.00 9.82
N HIS A 123 -8.74 -15.27 8.71
CA HIS A 123 -9.55 -15.74 7.59
C HIS A 123 -8.91 -16.94 6.90
N SER A 124 -7.61 -16.85 6.59
CA SER A 124 -6.82 -17.93 5.98
C SER A 124 -6.82 -19.19 6.85
N ALA A 125 -6.60 -19.05 8.16
CA ALA A 125 -6.63 -20.16 9.10
C ALA A 125 -8.02 -20.82 9.17
N ARG A 126 -9.11 -20.03 9.15
CA ARG A 126 -10.47 -20.58 9.08
C ARG A 126 -10.72 -21.31 7.77
N GLN A 127 -10.30 -20.76 6.65
CA GLN A 127 -10.46 -21.40 5.35
C GLN A 127 -9.68 -22.71 5.28
N ALA A 128 -8.41 -22.71 5.69
CA ALA A 128 -7.61 -23.93 5.78
C ALA A 128 -8.24 -25.00 6.69
N LEU A 129 -8.89 -24.57 7.79
CA LEU A 129 -9.58 -25.48 8.69
C LEU A 129 -10.90 -26.01 8.11
N GLU A 130 -11.63 -25.22 7.32
CA GLU A 130 -12.78 -25.68 6.55
C GLU A 130 -12.36 -26.63 5.41
N ASP A 131 -11.28 -26.32 4.70
CA ASP A 131 -10.73 -27.16 3.64
C ASP A 131 -10.18 -28.49 4.18
N ALA A 132 -9.65 -28.47 5.41
CA ALA A 132 -9.20 -29.68 6.11
C ALA A 132 -10.35 -30.51 6.69
N LYS A 133 -11.54 -29.94 6.87
CA LYS A 133 -12.71 -30.72 7.31
C LYS A 133 -13.15 -31.61 6.15
N LEU A 134 -13.24 -32.91 6.45
CA LEU A 134 -13.87 -33.86 5.55
C LEU A 134 -15.31 -33.42 5.27
N PRO A 135 -15.77 -33.44 4.01
CA PRO A 135 -17.16 -33.19 3.70
C PRO A 135 -18.04 -34.16 4.49
N LYS A 136 -19.13 -33.65 5.08
CA LYS A 136 -19.99 -34.44 5.97
C LYS A 136 -20.45 -35.72 5.28
N GLY A 137 -20.12 -36.86 5.87
CA GLY A 137 -20.50 -38.19 5.38
C GLY A 137 -19.43 -38.94 4.56
N LEU A 138 -18.26 -38.34 4.32
CA LEU A 138 -17.14 -39.03 3.66
C LEU A 138 -16.10 -39.50 4.66
N SER A 139 -15.69 -40.77 4.56
CA SER A 139 -14.56 -41.32 5.31
C SER A 139 -13.25 -40.74 4.78
N PRO A 140 -12.19 -40.60 5.60
CA PRO A 140 -10.85 -40.29 5.12
C PRO A 140 -10.40 -41.21 3.97
N ILE A 141 -10.81 -42.48 4.02
CA ILE A 141 -10.52 -43.48 2.98
C ILE A 141 -11.19 -43.11 1.65
N ASP A 142 -12.41 -42.58 1.67
CA ASP A 142 -13.13 -42.17 0.44
C ASP A 142 -12.46 -40.98 -0.22
N MET A 143 -11.92 -40.04 0.57
CA MET A 143 -11.14 -38.92 0.03
C MET A 143 -9.80 -39.35 -0.56
N ILE A 144 -9.10 -40.29 0.09
CA ILE A 144 -7.87 -40.87 -0.45
C ILE A 144 -8.15 -41.58 -1.77
N ASN A 145 -9.23 -42.39 -1.81
CA ASN A 145 -9.64 -43.09 -3.03
C ASN A 145 -10.03 -42.13 -4.14
N ARG A 146 -10.76 -41.05 -3.84
CA ARG A 146 -11.11 -40.03 -4.84
C ARG A 146 -9.88 -39.33 -5.39
N LYS A 147 -8.95 -38.90 -4.52
CA LYS A 147 -7.67 -38.30 -4.92
C LYS A 147 -6.81 -39.26 -5.76
N ALA A 148 -6.82 -40.55 -5.42
CA ALA A 148 -6.14 -41.58 -6.19
C ALA A 148 -6.77 -41.76 -7.58
N CYS A 149 -8.11 -41.77 -7.66
CA CYS A 149 -8.82 -41.81 -8.95
C CYS A 149 -8.58 -40.55 -9.79
N GLU A 150 -8.62 -39.36 -9.19
CA GLU A 150 -8.30 -38.09 -9.88
C GLU A 150 -6.89 -38.14 -10.47
N LYS A 151 -5.91 -38.62 -9.69
CA LYS A 151 -4.52 -38.76 -10.15
C LYS A 151 -4.37 -39.79 -11.27
N LEU A 152 -5.00 -40.97 -11.13
CA LEU A 152 -4.98 -42.00 -12.17
C LEU A 152 -5.66 -41.53 -13.46
N GLN A 153 -6.70 -40.70 -13.35
CA GLN A 153 -7.37 -40.12 -14.51
C GLN A 153 -6.46 -39.13 -15.23
N GLN A 154 -5.72 -38.31 -14.47
CA GLN A 154 -4.73 -37.40 -15.04
C GLN A 154 -3.58 -38.16 -15.72
N GLU A 155 -3.01 -39.17 -15.05
CA GLU A 155 -1.95 -40.02 -15.64
C GLU A 155 -2.44 -40.74 -16.91
N LYS A 156 -3.71 -41.16 -16.95
CA LYS A 156 -4.32 -41.74 -18.15
C LYS A 156 -4.42 -40.71 -19.29
N GLU A 157 -4.87 -39.49 -18.98
CA GLU A 157 -4.99 -38.41 -19.96
C GLU A 157 -3.62 -38.03 -20.54
N ASP A 158 -2.58 -37.96 -19.70
CA ASP A 158 -1.21 -37.68 -20.12
C ASP A 158 -0.67 -38.78 -21.07
N VAL A 159 -0.86 -40.06 -20.73
CA VAL A 159 -0.44 -41.17 -21.59
C VAL A 159 -1.20 -41.19 -22.92
N LEU A 160 -2.49 -40.85 -22.93
CA LEU A 160 -3.26 -40.73 -24.17
C LEU A 160 -2.75 -39.58 -25.05
N ALA A 161 -2.34 -38.46 -24.45
CA ALA A 161 -1.75 -37.35 -25.18
C ALA A 161 -0.38 -37.72 -25.77
N GLU A 162 0.46 -38.44 -25.02
CA GLU A 162 1.74 -38.97 -25.53
C GLU A 162 1.54 -39.97 -26.67
N LEU A 163 0.57 -40.88 -26.55
CA LEU A 163 0.24 -41.83 -27.63
C LEU A 163 -0.18 -41.10 -28.90
N ALA A 164 -1.05 -40.10 -28.80
CA ALA A 164 -1.47 -39.31 -29.96
C ALA A 164 -0.29 -38.58 -30.63
N ALA A 165 0.67 -38.07 -29.83
CA ALA A 165 1.88 -37.44 -30.36
C ALA A 165 2.79 -38.43 -31.10
N ILE A 166 2.96 -39.64 -30.56
CA ILE A 166 3.74 -40.71 -31.19
C ILE A 166 3.07 -41.19 -32.48
N GLU A 167 1.75 -41.35 -32.50
CA GLU A 167 1.00 -41.72 -33.71
C GLU A 167 1.20 -40.68 -34.81
N GLN A 168 1.15 -39.39 -34.47
CA GLN A 168 1.42 -38.31 -35.41
C GLN A 168 2.87 -38.32 -35.93
N GLU A 169 3.84 -38.63 -35.06
CA GLU A 169 5.25 -38.78 -35.46
C GLU A 169 5.43 -39.96 -36.43
N ILE A 170 4.80 -41.09 -36.16
CA ILE A 170 4.82 -42.28 -37.04
C ILE A 170 4.24 -41.93 -38.42
N GLU A 171 3.08 -41.28 -38.48
CA GLU A 171 2.48 -40.83 -39.74
C GLU A 171 3.43 -39.90 -40.52
N GLY A 172 4.10 -38.97 -39.82
CA GLY A 172 5.10 -38.09 -40.42
C GLY A 172 6.30 -38.85 -40.99
N LEU A 173 6.84 -39.82 -40.23
CA LEU A 173 7.97 -40.65 -40.66
C LEU A 173 7.59 -41.59 -41.82
N GLU A 174 6.37 -42.12 -41.84
CA GLU A 174 5.87 -42.93 -42.95
C GLU A 174 5.72 -42.10 -44.23
N ALA A 175 5.20 -40.88 -44.13
CA ALA A 175 5.12 -39.95 -45.24
C ALA A 175 6.52 -39.60 -45.78
N GLU A 176 7.49 -39.31 -44.90
CA GLU A 176 8.87 -39.03 -45.30
C GLU A 176 9.53 -40.26 -45.96
N ARG A 177 9.32 -41.46 -45.41
CA ARG A 177 9.83 -42.71 -45.99
C ARG A 177 9.27 -42.94 -47.39
N GLN A 178 7.97 -42.68 -47.59
CA GLN A 178 7.33 -42.81 -48.89
C GLN A 178 7.91 -41.81 -49.88
N ASP A 179 8.06 -40.55 -49.50
CA ASP A 179 8.64 -39.51 -50.36
C ASP A 179 10.09 -39.84 -50.77
N ARG A 180 10.93 -40.24 -49.81
CA ARG A 180 12.31 -40.69 -50.09
C ARG A 180 12.34 -41.89 -51.03
N THR A 181 11.43 -42.85 -50.85
CA THR A 181 11.34 -44.04 -51.72
C THR A 181 10.96 -43.65 -53.15
N THR A 182 10.00 -42.75 -53.33
CA THR A 182 9.62 -42.25 -54.67
C THR A 182 10.74 -41.46 -55.33
N THR A 183 11.46 -40.63 -54.57
CA THR A 183 12.62 -39.88 -55.05
C THR A 183 13.74 -40.82 -55.49
N MET A 184 14.05 -41.85 -54.68
CA MET A 184 15.05 -42.85 -55.01
C MET A 184 14.67 -43.70 -56.25
N GLN A 185 13.38 -44.01 -56.43
CA GLN A 185 12.91 -44.66 -57.66
C GLN A 185 13.08 -43.77 -58.89
N ARG A 186 12.77 -42.47 -58.78
CA ARG A 186 12.99 -41.51 -59.87
C ARG A 186 14.47 -41.38 -60.21
N THR A 187 15.36 -41.26 -59.23
CA THR A 187 16.80 -41.17 -59.49
C THR A 187 17.35 -42.45 -60.11
N LEU A 188 16.90 -43.63 -59.67
CA LEU A 188 17.23 -44.91 -60.30
C LEU A 188 16.79 -44.96 -61.77
N GLN A 189 15.57 -44.52 -62.08
CA GLN A 189 15.08 -44.45 -63.45
C GLN A 189 15.91 -43.49 -64.31
N THR A 190 16.28 -42.32 -63.78
CA THR A 190 17.15 -41.35 -64.48
C THR A 190 18.54 -41.94 -64.74
N VAL A 191 19.16 -42.59 -63.75
CA VAL A 191 20.48 -43.24 -63.91
C VAL A 191 20.41 -44.38 -64.93
N GLN A 192 19.34 -45.18 -64.93
CA GLN A 192 19.13 -46.21 -65.95
C GLN A 192 18.95 -45.63 -67.35
N ALA A 193 18.20 -44.53 -67.50
CA ALA A 193 18.04 -43.83 -68.76
C ALA A 193 19.38 -43.28 -69.28
N PHE A 194 20.15 -42.62 -68.40
CA PHE A 194 21.49 -42.13 -68.72
C PHE A 194 22.44 -43.27 -69.12
N GLY A 195 22.41 -44.39 -68.40
CA GLY A 195 23.18 -45.59 -68.76
C GLY A 195 22.89 -46.09 -70.17
N LYS A 196 21.60 -46.14 -70.57
CA LYS A 196 21.19 -46.51 -71.93
C LYS A 196 21.63 -45.48 -72.98
N GLU A 197 21.63 -44.20 -72.67
CA GLU A 197 22.13 -43.16 -73.59
C GLU A 197 23.65 -43.22 -73.75
N LEU A 198 24.37 -43.53 -72.67
CA LEU A 198 25.81 -43.72 -72.70
C LEU A 198 26.19 -44.93 -73.56
N GLU A 199 25.49 -46.05 -73.40
CA GLU A 199 25.66 -47.27 -74.21
C GLU A 199 25.46 -46.97 -75.71
N LYS A 200 24.34 -46.30 -76.06
CA LYS A 200 24.09 -45.86 -77.45
C LYS A 200 25.17 -44.91 -77.99
N SER A 201 25.76 -44.08 -77.13
CA SER A 201 26.81 -43.13 -77.52
C SER A 201 28.15 -43.83 -77.72
N ALA A 202 28.47 -44.81 -76.85
CA ALA A 202 29.66 -45.65 -76.96
C ALA A 202 29.62 -46.49 -78.25
N ASP A 203 28.46 -47.09 -78.57
CA ASP A 203 28.26 -47.84 -79.82
C ASP A 203 28.51 -46.97 -81.06
N LYS A 204 28.05 -45.72 -81.05
CA LYS A 204 28.32 -44.76 -82.14
C LYS A 204 29.81 -44.44 -82.28
N CYS A 205 30.54 -44.24 -81.18
CA CYS A 205 31.98 -44.00 -81.23
C CYS A 205 32.77 -45.23 -81.70
N SER A 206 32.31 -46.43 -81.34
CA SER A 206 32.87 -47.70 -81.81
C SER A 206 32.71 -47.91 -83.33
N MET A 207 31.74 -47.26 -83.98
CA MET A 207 31.50 -47.40 -85.43
C MET A 207 32.26 -46.40 -86.30
N VAL A 208 32.99 -45.44 -85.69
CA VAL A 208 33.74 -44.39 -86.40
C VAL A 208 35.27 -44.65 -86.38
N SER A 209 35.72 -45.74 -85.74
CA SER A 209 37.11 -46.23 -85.81
C SER A 209 37.24 -47.38 -86.80
#